data_AF-A0A5B1QEY2-F1
#
_entry.id   AF-A0A5B1QEY2-F1
#
_cell.length_a   1.000
_cell.length_b   1.000
_cell.length_c   1.000
_cell.angle_alpha   90.00
_cell.angle_beta   90.00
_cell.angle_gamma   90.00
#
_symmetry.space_group_name_H-M   'P 1'
#
loop_
_entity.id
_entity.type
_entity.pdbx_description
1 polymer ?
#
loop_
_entity_poly.entity_id
_entity_poly.type
_entity_poly.pdbx_seq_one_letter_code
_entity_poly.pdbx_strand_id
1 'polypeptide(L)'
;MSHPALDYATHTYLAVTLAPSSPYLSNPASISTLHPGLTHVGQVGELPDVQIFGIPKEEWARANGDITTALLAKHNEGVLRVDVQAPKGRAKRDEL
;
A
#
# COMPACT_ATOMS: atom_id res chain seq x y z
N MET A 1 7.86 0.82 -21.12
CA MET A 1 7.23 -0.23 -20.29
C MET A 1 6.08 0.42 -19.55
N SER A 2 4.85 -0.03 -19.79
CA SER A 2 3.65 0.58 -19.21
C SER A 2 3.56 0.16 -17.74
N HIS A 3 3.71 1.11 -16.82
CA HIS A 3 3.33 0.89 -15.43
C HIS A 3 1.84 0.51 -15.41
N PRO A 4 1.42 -0.55 -14.71
CA PRO A 4 0.00 -0.86 -14.58
C PRO A 4 -0.70 0.38 -14.01
N ALA A 5 -1.64 0.93 -14.77
CA ALA A 5 -2.43 2.04 -14.32
C ALA A 5 -3.21 1.58 -13.08
N LEU A 6 -2.84 2.11 -11.92
CA LEU A 6 -3.49 1.76 -10.65
C LEU A 6 -4.97 2.18 -10.74
N ASP A 7 -5.87 1.21 -10.66
CA ASP A 7 -7.30 1.46 -10.67
C ASP A 7 -7.78 1.92 -9.28
N TYR A 8 -7.73 3.22 -9.05
CA TYR A 8 -8.23 3.84 -7.82
C TYR A 8 -9.76 3.90 -7.74
N ALA A 9 -10.48 3.46 -8.78
CA ALA A 9 -11.93 3.40 -8.78
C ALA A 9 -12.42 2.23 -7.91
N THR A 10 -11.78 1.08 -8.04
CA THR A 10 -12.16 -0.18 -7.38
C THR A 10 -11.23 -0.58 -6.23
N HIS A 11 -9.98 -0.10 -6.23
CA HIS A 11 -8.99 -0.44 -5.21
C HIS A 11 -8.51 0.78 -4.41
N THR A 12 -8.20 0.53 -3.15
CA THR A 12 -7.38 1.40 -2.30
C THR A 12 -5.95 0.91 -2.36
N TYR A 13 -5.00 1.82 -2.53
CA TYR A 13 -3.58 1.46 -2.53
C TYR A 13 -2.91 1.94 -1.24
N LEU A 14 -1.93 1.16 -0.78
CA LEU A 14 -1.10 1.44 0.37
C LEU A 14 0.35 1.49 -0.09
N ALA A 15 1.04 2.57 0.23
CA ALA A 15 2.49 2.64 0.12
C ALA A 15 3.10 2.22 1.45
N VAL A 16 3.86 1.13 1.45
CA VAL A 16 4.53 0.58 2.63
C VAL A 16 6.02 0.80 2.48
N THR A 17 6.59 1.59 3.38
CA THR A 17 8.04 1.84 3.46
C THR A 17 8.68 0.77 4.32
N LEU A 18 9.72 0.13 3.80
CA LEU A 18 10.45 -0.95 4.44
C LEU A 18 11.82 -0.47 4.92
N ALA A 19 12.28 -1.03 6.02
CA ALA A 19 13.63 -0.81 6.51
C ALA A 19 14.65 -1.52 5.60
N PRO A 20 15.86 -0.96 5.41
CA PRO A 20 16.92 -1.59 4.62
C PRO A 20 17.32 -3.00 5.12
N SER A 21 17.16 -3.24 6.42
CA SER A 21 17.43 -4.52 7.09
C SER A 21 16.22 -5.44 7.15
N SER A 22 15.08 -5.04 6.57
CA SER A 22 13.85 -5.83 6.62
C SER A 22 13.93 -7.05 5.70
N PRO A 23 13.49 -8.24 6.15
CA PRO A 23 13.33 -9.40 5.28
C PRO A 23 12.31 -9.16 4.15
N TYR A 24 11.39 -8.21 4.32
CA TYR A 24 10.39 -7.86 3.31
C TYR A 24 11.00 -7.15 2.10
N LEU A 25 12.22 -6.63 2.19
CA LEU A 25 12.87 -5.96 1.07
C LEU A 25 13.29 -6.96 -0.02
N SER A 26 13.64 -8.19 0.37
CA SER A 26 13.89 -9.29 -0.57
C SER A 26 12.62 -9.99 -1.07
N ASN A 27 11.56 -10.03 -0.26
CA ASN A 27 10.29 -10.65 -0.67
C ASN A 27 9.06 -9.87 -0.18
N PRO A 28 8.73 -8.73 -0.82
CA PRO A 28 7.67 -7.84 -0.36
C PRO A 28 6.27 -8.47 -0.47
N ALA A 29 6.08 -9.43 -1.38
CA ALA A 29 4.84 -10.20 -1.51
C ALA A 29 4.49 -11.00 -0.24
N SER A 30 5.44 -11.24 0.66
CA SER A 30 5.17 -11.88 1.96
C SER A 30 4.22 -11.06 2.83
N ILE A 31 4.17 -9.73 2.65
CA ILE A 31 3.25 -8.87 3.40
C ILE A 31 1.79 -9.17 3.02
N SER A 32 1.53 -9.60 1.77
CA SER A 32 0.19 -10.01 1.33
C SER A 32 -0.36 -11.21 2.11
N THR A 33 0.46 -11.99 2.81
CA THR A 33 -0.03 -13.10 3.64
C THR A 33 -0.69 -12.63 4.94
N LEU A 34 -0.55 -11.36 5.30
CA LEU A 34 -1.17 -10.78 6.51
C LEU A 34 -2.69 -10.68 6.39
N HIS A 35 -3.20 -10.47 5.18
CA HIS A 35 -4.63 -10.30 4.96
C HIS A 35 -5.00 -10.76 3.54
N PRO A 36 -6.06 -11.58 3.35
CA PRO A 36 -6.43 -12.12 2.05
C PRO A 36 -6.79 -11.04 1.02
N GLY A 37 -7.32 -9.90 1.47
CA GLY A 37 -7.60 -8.74 0.61
C GLY A 37 -6.38 -7.91 0.20
N LEU A 38 -5.17 -8.19 0.73
CA LEU A 38 -3.97 -7.41 0.47
C LEU A 38 -3.15 -8.02 -0.67
N THR A 39 -3.07 -7.32 -1.81
CA THR A 39 -2.34 -7.81 -2.99
C THR A 39 -1.11 -6.95 -3.26
N HIS A 40 0.07 -7.56 -3.41
CA HIS A 40 1.28 -6.83 -3.82
C HIS A 40 1.17 -6.41 -5.28
N VAL A 41 1.36 -5.11 -5.54
CA VAL A 41 1.25 -4.53 -6.88
C VAL A 41 2.62 -4.28 -7.48
N GLY A 42 3.57 -3.79 -6.68
CA GLY A 42 4.92 -3.47 -7.13
C GLY A 42 5.60 -2.44 -6.24
N GLN A 43 6.62 -1.75 -6.76
CA GLN A 43 7.34 -0.69 -6.07
C GLN A 43 6.91 0.71 -6.55
N VAL A 44 7.17 1.75 -5.74
CA VAL A 44 6.90 3.14 -6.13
C VAL A 44 8.05 3.69 -6.96
N GLY A 45 7.88 3.73 -8.28
CA GLY A 45 8.89 4.31 -9.19
C GLY A 45 10.22 3.56 -9.11
N GLU A 46 11.29 4.27 -8.74
CA GLU A 46 12.65 3.72 -8.54
C GLU A 46 13.01 3.51 -7.06
N LEU A 47 12.05 3.59 -6.14
CA LEU A 47 12.27 3.40 -4.69
C LEU A 47 12.03 1.93 -4.31
N PRO A 48 13.09 1.11 -4.13
CA PRO A 48 12.93 -0.31 -3.82
C PRO A 48 12.44 -0.57 -2.39
N ASP A 49 12.64 0.39 -1.49
CA ASP A 49 12.17 0.33 -0.11
C ASP A 49 10.67 0.65 0.02
N VAL A 50 10.03 1.23 -1.00
CA VAL A 50 8.61 1.58 -0.97
C VAL A 50 7.80 0.67 -1.88
N GLN A 51 6.94 -0.13 -1.28
CA GLN A 51 6.14 -1.15 -1.95
C GLN A 51 4.66 -0.74 -1.95
N ILE A 52 4.00 -0.87 -3.09
CA ILE A 52 2.58 -0.65 -3.26
C ILE A 52 1.82 -1.96 -3.09
N PHE A 53 0.81 -1.91 -2.24
CA PHE A 53 -0.20 -2.95 -2.08
C PHE A 53 -1.58 -2.41 -2.44
N GLY A 54 -2.38 -3.23 -3.12
CA GLY A 54 -3.75 -2.93 -3.49
C GLY A 54 -4.73 -3.74 -2.67
N ILE A 55 -5.85 -3.12 -2.31
CA ILE A 55 -6.94 -3.74 -1.56
C ILE A 55 -8.26 -3.33 -2.22
N PRO A 56 -9.20 -4.26 -2.48
CA PRO A 56 -10.53 -3.89 -2.96
C PRO A 56 -11.20 -2.90 -1.98
N LYS A 57 -11.82 -1.84 -2.49
CA LYS A 57 -12.45 -0.82 -1.64
C LYS A 57 -13.51 -1.37 -0.70
N GLU A 58 -14.27 -2.37 -1.15
CA GLU A 58 -15.27 -3.05 -0.33
C GLU A 58 -14.64 -3.71 0.90
N GLU A 59 -13.47 -4.33 0.70
CA GLU A 59 -12.72 -4.97 1.77
C GLU A 59 -12.04 -3.93 2.66
N TRP A 60 -11.43 -2.90 2.07
CA TRP A 60 -10.85 -1.79 2.81
C TRP A 60 -11.89 -1.10 3.72
N ALA A 61 -13.11 -0.89 3.24
CA ALA A 61 -14.18 -0.29 4.04
C ALA A 61 -14.52 -1.11 5.29
N ARG A 62 -14.36 -2.44 5.24
CA ARG A 62 -14.69 -3.37 6.33
C ARG A 62 -13.51 -3.66 7.25
N ALA A 63 -12.31 -3.77 6.68
CA ALA A 63 -11.12 -4.30 7.33
C ALA A 63 -9.95 -3.31 7.43
N ASN A 64 -10.11 -2.02 7.05
CA ASN A 64 -9.00 -1.05 7.11
C ASN A 64 -8.33 -1.00 8.49
N GLY A 65 -9.09 -1.10 9.58
CA GLY A 65 -8.55 -1.08 10.93
C GLY A 65 -7.65 -2.30 11.18
N ASP A 66 -8.16 -3.50 10.88
CA ASP A 66 -7.43 -4.76 11.03
C ASP A 66 -6.16 -4.79 10.15
N ILE A 67 -6.29 -4.43 8.87
CA ILE A 67 -5.18 -4.37 7.92
C ILE A 67 -4.10 -3.39 8.39
N THR A 68 -4.52 -2.19 8.83
CA THR A 68 -3.57 -1.17 9.31
C THR A 68 -2.89 -1.65 10.60
N THR A 69 -3.63 -2.25 11.53
CA THR A 69 -3.08 -2.81 12.77
C THR A 69 -2.10 -3.95 12.48
N ALA A 70 -2.42 -4.86 11.54
CA ALA A 70 -1.55 -5.96 11.15
C ALA A 70 -0.24 -5.46 10.52
N LEU A 71 -0.31 -4.43 9.66
CA LEU A 71 0.88 -3.82 9.06
C LEU A 71 1.74 -3.10 10.10
N LEU A 72 1.11 -2.36 11.03
CA LEU A 72 1.82 -1.68 12.12
C LEU A 72 2.44 -2.66 13.11
N ALA A 73 1.84 -3.83 13.32
CA ALA A 73 2.43 -4.89 14.15
C ALA A 73 3.76 -5.40 13.57
N LYS A 74 3.95 -5.29 12.24
CA LYS A 74 5.20 -5.62 11.54
C LYS A 74 6.27 -4.53 11.60
N HIS A 75 6.06 -3.48 12.40
CA HIS A 75 7.06 -2.42 12.56
C HIS A 75 8.43 -2.95 13.03
N ASN A 76 8.43 -3.87 14.01
CA ASN A 76 9.66 -4.49 14.52
C ASN A 76 10.29 -5.48 13.53
N GLU A 77 9.55 -5.91 12.51
CA GLU A 77 10.01 -6.78 11.42
C GLU A 77 10.45 -5.94 10.20
N GLY A 78 10.43 -4.61 10.32
CA GLY A 78 10.98 -3.68 9.33
C GLY A 78 9.95 -2.98 8.45
N VAL A 79 8.65 -2.98 8.80
CA VAL A 79 7.68 -2.07 8.20
C VAL A 79 7.76 -0.70 8.88
N LEU A 80 8.40 0.28 8.25
CA LEU A 80 8.64 1.59 8.86
C LEU A 80 7.41 2.49 8.80
N ARG A 81 6.69 2.47 7.67
CA ARG A 81 5.57 3.38 7.43
C ARG A 81 4.53 2.74 6.53
N VAL A 82 3.28 3.06 6.78
CA VAL A 82 2.14 2.70 5.93
C VAL A 82 1.41 3.98 5.58
N ASP A 83 1.26 4.28 4.29
CA ASP A 83 0.62 5.49 3.79
C ASP A 83 -0.50 5.11 2.83
N VAL A 84 -1.74 5.45 3.20
CA VAL A 84 -2.91 5.16 2.37
C VAL A 84 -2.93 6.13 1.19
N GLN A 85 -2.70 5.59 0.00
CA GLN A 85 -2.84 6.30 -1.26
C GLN A 85 -4.33 6.44 -1.58
N ALA A 86 -4.99 7.36 -0.88
CA ALA A 86 -6.27 7.88 -1.33
C ALA A 86 -5.99 8.77 -2.55
N PRO A 87 -6.71 8.60 -3.67
CA PRO A 87 -6.70 9.60 -4.72
C PRO A 87 -7.21 10.89 -4.06
N LYS A 88 -6.29 11.83 -3.77
CA LYS A 88 -6.68 13.19 -3.42
C LYS A 88 -7.47 13.68 -4.62
N GLY A 89 -8.80 13.67 -4.49
CA GLY A 89 -9.66 14.28 -5.48
C GLY A 89 -9.06 15.64 -5.77
N ARG A 90 -8.78 15.93 -7.05
CA ARG A 90 -8.48 17.30 -7.45
C ARG A 90 -9.64 18.13 -6.90
N ALA A 91 -9.41 18.85 -5.81
CA ALA A 91 -10.26 19.97 -5.48
C ALA A 91 -10.17 20.84 -6.74
N LYS A 92 -11.30 20.97 -7.44
CA LYS A 92 -11.42 21.90 -8.55
C LYS A 92 -10.80 23.20 -8.09
N ARG A 93 -9.78 23.65 -8.81
CA ARG A 93 -9.36 25.04 -8.77
C ARG A 93 -10.47 25.80 -9.48
N ASP A 94 -11.56 26.06 -8.78
CA ASP A 94 -12.45 27.16 -9.13
C ASP A 94 -11.65 28.43 -8.82
N GLU A 95 -10.94 28.90 -9.84
CA GLU A 95 -10.36 30.25 -9.89
C GLU A 95 -11.57 31.19 -10.02
N LEU A 96 -11.80 31.99 -8.98
CA LEU A 96 -12.83 33.02 -8.92
C LEU A 96 -12.18 34.39 -9.02
#